data_AF-A0A4R4PY00-F1
#
_entry.id   AF-A0A4R4PY00-F1
#
_cell.length_a   1.000
_cell.length_b   1.000
_cell.length_c   1.000
_cell.angle_alpha   90.00
_cell.angle_beta   90.00
_cell.angle_gamma   90.00
#
_symmetry.space_group_name_H-M   'P 1'
#
loop_
_entity.id
_entity.type
_entity.pdbx_description
1 polymer ?
#
loop_
_entity_poly.entity_id
_entity_poly.type
_entity_poly.pdbx_seq_one_letter_code
_entity_poly.pdbx_strand_id
1 'polypeptide(L)' 'MTTTIRIPQAIAAPVELSSHTTSEGTVVWLRCGCGRLRMVFTPDSPADRPTTAGGRTRGCPYCG' A
#
# COMPACT_ATOMS: atom_id res chain seq x y z
N MET A 1 9.84 13.09 -32.74
CA MET A 1 8.79 13.58 -31.83
C MET A 1 8.77 12.64 -30.63
N THR A 2 9.43 13.01 -29.54
CA THR A 2 9.57 12.14 -28.36
C THR A 2 8.43 12.46 -27.40
N THR A 3 7.44 11.58 -27.33
CA THR A 3 6.33 11.70 -26.38
C THR A 3 6.86 11.49 -24.97
N THR A 4 7.14 12.58 -24.26
CA THR A 4 7.39 12.54 -22.82
C THR A 4 6.06 12.23 -22.13
N ILE A 5 5.86 10.97 -21.77
CA ILE A 5 4.77 10.56 -20.87
C ILE A 5 5.03 11.25 -19.53
N ARG A 6 4.43 12.42 -19.32
CA ARG A 6 4.28 12.97 -17.97
C ARG A 6 3.22 12.12 -17.29
N ILE A 7 3.64 11.05 -16.63
CA ILE A 7 2.82 10.43 -15.60
C ILE A 7 2.51 11.59 -14.64
N PRO A 8 1.24 11.98 -14.45
CA PRO A 8 0.94 13.00 -13.47
C PRO A 8 1.53 12.48 -12.17
N GLN A 9 2.35 13.29 -11.51
CA GLN A 9 2.61 13.14 -10.09
C GLN A 9 1.29 13.43 -9.35
N ALA A 10 0.26 12.62 -9.63
CA ALA A 10 -0.85 12.49 -8.74
C ALA A 10 -0.24 12.02 -7.43
N ILE A 11 -0.67 12.67 -6.37
CA ILE A 11 -0.39 12.40 -4.98
C ILE A 11 -0.91 10.98 -4.70
N ALA A 12 -0.23 9.97 -5.24
CA ALA A 12 -0.89 8.74 -5.61
C ALA A 12 -1.13 7.93 -4.35
N ALA A 13 -2.41 7.61 -4.12
CA ALA A 13 -2.80 6.63 -3.12
C ALA A 13 -1.90 5.38 -3.26
N PRO A 14 -1.59 4.69 -2.15
CA PRO A 14 -0.77 3.48 -2.21
C PRO A 14 -1.29 2.50 -3.26
N VAL A 15 -0.40 2.02 -4.14
CA VAL A 15 -0.73 1.06 -5.19
C VAL A 15 -0.61 -0.34 -4.63
N GLU A 16 -1.61 -1.18 -4.84
CA GLU A 16 -1.53 -2.59 -4.48
C GLU A 16 -0.55 -3.34 -5.38
N LEU A 17 0.36 -4.09 -4.76
CA LEU A 17 1.33 -4.94 -5.43
C LEU A 17 0.91 -6.41 -5.41
N SER A 18 0.32 -6.86 -4.30
CA SER A 18 -0.14 -8.24 -4.15
C SER A 18 -1.14 -8.36 -3.02
N SER A 19 -2.10 -9.27 -3.18
CA SER A 19 -3.04 -9.70 -2.15
C SER A 19 -2.99 -11.22 -2.01
N HIS A 20 -2.98 -11.69 -0.77
CA HIS A 20 -2.95 -13.11 -0.43
C HIS A 20 -3.94 -13.38 0.71
N THR A 21 -4.85 -14.32 0.48
CA THR A 21 -5.73 -14.84 1.52
C THR A 21 -5.01 -15.96 2.26
N THR A 22 -5.09 -15.94 3.58
CA THR A 22 -4.58 -16.96 4.49
C THR A 22 -5.75 -17.57 5.24
N SER A 23 -5.51 -18.60 6.06
CA SER A 23 -6.55 -19.18 6.93
C SER A 23 -7.03 -18.25 8.05
N GLU A 24 -6.33 -17.14 8.28
CA GLU A 24 -6.58 -16.22 9.40
C GLU A 24 -7.07 -14.84 8.94
N GLY A 25 -7.01 -14.56 7.64
CA GLY A 25 -7.28 -13.23 7.09
C GLY A 25 -6.60 -12.97 5.77
N THR A 26 -6.69 -11.73 5.32
CA THR A 26 -6.10 -11.26 4.07
C THR A 26 -4.90 -10.36 4.32
N VAL A 27 -3.79 -10.65 3.64
CA VAL A 27 -2.59 -9.82 3.60
C VAL A 27 -2.52 -9.08 2.28
N VAL A 28 -2.38 -7.76 2.33
CA VAL A 28 -2.19 -6.89 1.17
C VAL A 28 -0.86 -6.16 1.28
N TRP A 29 -0.06 -6.21 0.23
CA TRP A 29 1.15 -5.43 0.07
C TRP A 29 0.91 -4.24 -0.85
N LEU A 30 1.31 -3.07 -0.37
CA LEU A 30 1.12 -1.79 -1.01
C LEU A 30 2.46 -1.11 -1.21
N ARG A 31 2.59 -0.35 -2.30
CA ARG A 31 3.70 0.56 -2.55
C ARG A 31 3.23 2.00 -2.54
N CYS A 32 3.87 2.81 -1.72
CA CYS A 32 3.63 4.25 -1.68
C CYS A 32 4.21 4.95 -2.92
N GLY A 33 3.73 6.15 -3.24
CA GLY A 33 4.38 7.01 -4.24
C GLY A 33 5.85 7.33 -3.93
N CYS A 34 6.30 7.17 -2.68
CA CYS A 34 7.70 7.29 -2.23
C CYS A 34 8.57 6.04 -2.46
N GLY A 35 7.97 4.96 -2.96
CA GLY A 35 8.68 3.70 -3.21
C GLY A 35 8.75 2.75 -2.00
N ARG A 36 8.39 3.19 -0.79
CA ARG A 36 8.32 2.30 0.38
C ARG A 36 7.19 1.29 0.29
N LEU A 37 7.44 0.13 0.91
CA LEU A 37 6.49 -0.97 1.04
C LEU A 37 5.73 -0.88 2.36
N ARG A 38 4.45 -1.24 2.29
CA ARG A 38 3.57 -1.40 3.45
C ARG A 38 2.78 -2.69 3.30
N MET A 39 2.65 -3.41 4.40
CA MET A 39 1.77 -4.55 4.55
C MET A 39 0.56 -4.14 5.40
N VAL A 40 -0.62 -4.57 4.99
CA VAL A 40 -1.84 -4.52 5.78
C VAL A 40 -2.35 -5.94 5.90
N PHE A 41 -2.54 -6.41 7.14
CA PHE A 41 -3.22 -7.65 7.44
C PHE A 41 -4.59 -7.33 8.03
N THR A 42 -5.63 -7.88 7.41
CA THR A 42 -7.01 -7.79 7.87
C THR A 42 -7.45 -9.19 8.29
N PRO A 43 -7.68 -9.44 9.59
CA PRO A 43 -8.15 -10.73 10.06
C PRO A 43 -9.60 -10.98 9.62
N ASP A 44 -9.96 -12.25 9.42
CA ASP A 44 -11.34 -12.65 9.08
C ASP A 44 -12.27 -12.58 10.30
N SER A 45 -11.70 -12.75 11.49
CA SER A 45 -12.40 -12.63 12.76
C SER A 45 -12.70 -11.16 13.06
N PRO A 46 -13.96 -10.78 13.31
CA PRO A 46 -14.33 -9.40 13.62
C PRO A 46 -13.87 -8.95 15.01
N ALA A 47 -13.45 -9.88 15.88
CA ALA A 47 -12.89 -9.56 17.19
C ALA A 47 -11.45 -9.06 17.11
N ASP A 48 -10.74 -9.41 16.03
CA ASP A 48 -9.33 -9.11 15.86
C ASP A 48 -9.13 -7.81 15.10
N ARG A 49 -8.05 -7.09 15.42
CA ARG A 49 -7.76 -5.79 14.80
C ARG A 49 -6.83 -5.95 13.59
N PRO A 50 -7.07 -5.21 12.50
CA PRO A 50 -6.11 -5.13 11.41
C PRO A 50 -4.75 -4.66 11.90
N THR A 51 -3.70 -5.31 11.44
CA THR A 51 -2.32 -4.94 11.75
C THR A 51 -1.62 -4.45 10.49
N THR A 52 -0.61 -3.61 10.67
CA THR A 52 0.15 -3.08 9.55
C THR A 52 1.62 -3.12 9.84
N ALA A 53 2.41 -3.59 8.87
CA ALA A 53 3.86 -3.54 8.91
C ALA A 53 4.39 -2.61 7.82
N GLY A 54 5.55 -1.99 8.07
CA GLY A 54 6.14 -0.96 7.19
C GLY A 54 5.74 0.47 7.58
N GLY A 55 6.72 1.39 7.50
CA GLY A 55 6.66 2.74 8.10
C GLY A 55 6.48 3.91 7.11
N ARG A 56 5.65 4.89 7.53
CA ARG A 56 5.06 6.07 6.82
C ARG A 56 4.44 5.80 5.44
N THR A 57 3.37 6.53 5.12
CA THR A 57 1.96 6.02 4.98
C THR A 57 1.26 6.19 6.32
N ARG A 58 0.15 6.91 6.52
CA ARG A 58 -0.81 7.61 5.64
C ARG A 58 -0.34 8.99 5.13
N GLY A 59 -0.87 9.42 3.97
CA GLY A 59 -0.74 10.79 3.44
C GLY A 59 0.51 11.08 2.59
N CYS A 60 1.00 10.10 1.86
CA CYS A 60 2.27 10.13 1.11
C CYS A 60 2.29 11.17 -0.03
N PRO A 61 3.11 12.23 0.05
CA PRO A 61 3.92 12.63 -1.11
C PRO A 61 5.41 12.63 -0.73
N TYR A 62 5.96 11.44 -0.45
CA TYR A 62 7.40 11.12 -0.31
C TYR A 62 7.96 10.76 1.09
N CYS A 63 7.11 10.59 2.11
CA CYS A 63 7.39 9.88 3.38
C CYS A 63 8.77 10.11 4.04
N GLY A 64 9.02 11.34 4.50
CA GLY A 64 9.80 11.63 5.71
C GLY A 64 8.89 11.64 6.91
#